data_AF-A0A6J7RNB4-F1
#
_entry.id   AF-A0A6J7RNB4-F1
#
_cell.length_a   1.000
_cell.length_b   1.000
_cell.length_c   1.000
_cell.angle_alpha   90.00
_cell.angle_beta   90.00
_cell.angle_gamma   90.00
#
_symmetry.space_group_name_H-M   'P 1'
#
loop_
_entity.id
_entity.type
_entity.pdbx_description
1 polymer ?
#
loop_
_entity_poly.entity_id
_entity_poly.type
_entity_poly.pdbx_seq_one_letter_code
_entity_poly.pdbx_strand_id
1 'polypeptide(L)'
;MESRGERDRAERIVEEVFRVDEREIDWSIAVAGMLAVALPLLIGLAVGEPTLGLLAALGGLNVAFIVPGREASDRWAWGLLGLVGSVLAITLSDITQPSIAASVIATLLWTSAWSTLRVVGKHGALAGFATGAVFIITNGLPAQPLGLAVAAISVGGVAALVWMLIAGGGPTPKQGEKTWPGIGTTLSTAWSRLAISPVLRHHALRIGLTTAASVLAYRLLDLPFGYWITVTILAILQPDPHASRIRSIQRSTGTLIGITAAAIVVYLTDDPWVLAITASLTAMGLFATRERSYHWLVMLITPTVLLMISSTFYRGVEITGYRLLYTVIGILIALASTWLLWGGDEISKPPPH
;
A
#
# COMPACT_ATOMS: atom_id res chain seq x y z
N MET A 1 -8.69 17.65 -37.72
CA MET A 1 -9.67 16.91 -36.88
C MET A 1 -8.97 15.95 -35.92
N GLU A 2 -7.91 15.27 -36.34
CA GLU A 2 -7.09 14.36 -35.50
C GLU A 2 -6.54 15.03 -34.22
N SER A 3 -6.00 16.25 -34.32
CA SER A 3 -5.46 16.98 -33.16
C SER A 3 -6.51 17.43 -32.12
N ARG A 4 -7.80 17.44 -32.48
CA ARG A 4 -8.88 17.80 -31.55
C ARG A 4 -9.29 16.58 -30.72
N GLY A 5 -9.41 15.41 -31.36
CA GLY A 5 -9.69 14.15 -30.68
C GLY A 5 -8.58 13.70 -29.71
N GLU A 6 -7.31 13.98 -30.03
CA GLU A 6 -6.19 13.72 -29.11
C GLU A 6 -6.20 14.63 -27.88
N ARG A 7 -6.52 15.92 -28.06
CA ARG A 7 -6.68 16.87 -26.95
C ARG A 7 -7.84 16.47 -26.05
N ASP A 8 -9.00 16.15 -26.62
CA ASP A 8 -10.17 15.70 -25.86
C ASP A 8 -9.87 14.41 -25.07
N ARG A 9 -9.03 13.52 -25.61
CA ARG A 9 -8.60 12.30 -24.91
C ARG A 9 -7.63 12.61 -23.77
N ALA A 10 -6.70 13.53 -23.98
CA ALA A 10 -5.75 13.95 -22.94
C ALA A 10 -6.48 14.64 -21.78
N GLU A 11 -7.42 15.53 -22.08
CA GLU A 11 -8.25 16.22 -21.08
C GLU A 11 -9.04 15.22 -20.22
N ARG A 12 -9.72 14.24 -20.83
CA ARG A 12 -10.43 13.18 -20.08
C ARG A 12 -9.49 12.39 -19.15
N ILE A 13 -8.28 12.07 -19.59
CA ILE A 13 -7.29 11.38 -18.75
C ILE A 13 -6.89 12.26 -17.57
N VAL A 14 -6.64 13.56 -17.79
CA VAL A 14 -6.29 14.50 -16.73
C VAL A 14 -7.43 14.63 -15.71
N GLU A 15 -8.67 14.79 -16.18
CA GLU A 15 -9.85 14.82 -15.32
C GLU A 15 -10.00 13.54 -14.49
N GLU A 16 -9.81 12.36 -15.11
CA GLU A 16 -9.90 11.08 -14.41
C GLU A 16 -8.77 10.91 -13.37
N VAL A 17 -7.54 11.30 -13.72
CA VAL A 17 -6.36 11.24 -12.84
C VAL A 17 -6.55 12.11 -11.60
N PHE A 18 -7.03 13.33 -11.77
CA PHE A 18 -7.19 14.29 -10.67
C PHE A 18 -8.60 14.34 -10.10
N ARG A 19 -9.46 13.39 -10.46
CA ARG A 19 -10.81 13.29 -9.90
C ARG A 19 -10.72 13.13 -8.38
N VAL A 20 -11.46 13.97 -7.69
CA VAL A 20 -11.65 13.93 -6.24
C VAL A 20 -13.12 13.63 -5.99
N ASP A 21 -13.40 12.55 -5.25
CA ASP A 21 -14.75 12.25 -4.79
C ASP A 21 -15.16 13.29 -3.73
N GLU A 22 -16.39 13.79 -3.83
CA GLU A 22 -16.93 14.87 -2.98
C GLU A 22 -17.30 14.40 -1.56
N ARG A 23 -17.10 13.11 -1.25
CA ARG A 23 -17.28 12.52 0.10
C ARG A 23 -16.75 13.43 1.20
N GLU A 24 -17.51 13.69 2.25
CA GLU A 24 -17.05 14.51 3.38
C GLU A 24 -15.80 13.93 4.07
N ILE A 25 -14.97 14.80 4.64
CA ILE A 25 -13.79 14.36 5.41
C ILE A 25 -14.25 13.86 6.76
N ASP A 26 -13.93 12.62 7.05
CA ASP A 26 -14.16 12.02 8.34
C ASP A 26 -12.99 12.28 9.29
N TRP A 27 -13.08 13.37 10.05
CA TRP A 27 -12.02 13.79 10.96
C TRP A 27 -11.78 12.79 12.10
N SER A 28 -12.77 12.00 12.52
CA SER A 28 -12.53 10.98 13.55
C SER A 28 -11.63 9.87 13.02
N ILE A 29 -11.85 9.44 11.77
CA ILE A 29 -10.98 8.46 11.09
C ILE A 29 -9.60 9.04 10.81
N ALA A 30 -9.52 10.31 10.41
CA ALA A 30 -8.24 11.00 10.20
C ALA A 30 -7.39 11.01 11.48
N VAL A 31 -7.99 11.38 12.61
CA VAL A 31 -7.31 11.40 13.92
C VAL A 31 -6.96 10.00 14.39
N ALA A 32 -7.85 9.01 14.25
CA ALA A 32 -7.54 7.63 14.62
C ALA A 32 -6.37 7.06 13.81
N GLY A 33 -6.35 7.30 12.50
CA GLY A 33 -5.25 6.90 11.64
C GLY A 33 -3.94 7.64 11.95
N MET A 34 -4.01 8.92 12.32
CA MET A 34 -2.85 9.66 12.86
C MET A 34 -2.34 8.99 14.14
N LEU A 35 -3.19 8.74 15.13
CA LEU A 35 -2.81 8.14 16.42
C LEU A 35 -2.21 6.74 16.26
N ALA A 36 -2.73 5.95 15.30
CA ALA A 36 -2.19 4.64 14.93
C ALA A 36 -0.72 4.68 14.48
N VAL A 37 -0.28 5.80 13.88
CA VAL A 37 1.11 6.01 13.45
C VAL A 37 1.92 6.76 14.50
N ALA A 38 1.35 7.82 15.05
CA ALA A 38 2.03 8.78 15.91
C ALA A 38 2.43 8.17 17.25
N LEU A 39 1.50 7.49 17.94
CA LEU A 39 1.74 7.03 19.30
C LEU A 39 2.88 6.00 19.36
N PRO A 40 2.91 4.93 18.55
CA PRO A 40 4.01 3.98 18.61
C PRO A 40 5.35 4.61 18.23
N LEU A 41 5.36 5.51 17.25
CA LEU A 41 6.57 6.19 16.80
C LEU A 41 7.15 7.11 17.90
N LEU A 42 6.32 7.97 18.49
CA LEU A 42 6.72 8.90 19.55
C LEU A 42 7.08 8.17 20.84
N ILE A 43 6.36 7.10 21.20
CA ILE A 43 6.70 6.27 22.37
C ILE A 43 8.04 5.57 22.17
N GLY A 44 8.31 5.02 20.98
CA GLY A 44 9.61 4.42 20.68
C GLY A 44 10.75 5.42 20.80
N LEU A 45 10.56 6.66 20.33
CA LEU A 45 11.54 7.74 20.53
C LEU A 45 11.71 8.09 22.02
N ALA A 46 10.60 8.19 22.78
CA ALA A 46 10.62 8.54 24.20
C ALA A 46 11.36 7.51 25.07
N VAL A 47 11.19 6.22 24.75
CA VAL A 47 11.74 5.10 25.53
C VAL A 47 13.17 4.75 25.09
N GLY A 48 13.69 5.37 24.04
CA GLY A 48 15.02 5.08 23.50
C GLY A 48 15.06 3.84 22.60
N GLU A 49 13.90 3.37 22.14
CA GLU A 49 13.72 2.20 21.27
C GLU A 49 13.06 2.60 19.92
N PRO A 50 13.70 3.47 19.11
CA PRO A 50 13.09 4.07 17.93
C PRO A 50 12.80 3.04 16.82
N THR A 51 13.57 1.94 16.76
CA THR A 51 13.33 0.84 15.82
C THR A 51 12.03 0.11 16.13
N LEU A 52 11.77 -0.20 17.40
CA LEU A 52 10.53 -0.85 17.81
C LEU A 52 9.33 0.08 17.61
N GLY A 53 9.50 1.38 17.90
CA GLY A 53 8.47 2.39 17.63
C GLY A 53 8.11 2.48 16.15
N LEU A 54 9.12 2.50 15.27
CA LEU A 54 8.92 2.49 13.82
C LEU A 54 8.20 1.23 13.33
N LEU A 55 8.61 0.04 13.78
CA LEU A 55 7.97 -1.22 13.42
C LEU A 55 6.50 -1.24 13.89
N ALA A 56 6.23 -0.81 15.12
CA ALA A 56 4.87 -0.69 15.62
C ALA A 56 4.05 0.33 14.83
N ALA A 57 4.63 1.48 14.46
CA ALA A 57 3.95 2.49 13.65
C ALA A 57 3.65 1.98 12.22
N LEU A 58 4.51 1.15 11.62
CA LEU A 58 4.23 0.48 10.35
C LEU A 58 3.08 -0.52 10.47
N GLY A 59 3.02 -1.28 11.56
CA GLY A 59 1.89 -2.16 11.88
C GLY A 59 0.59 -1.39 12.06
N GLY A 60 0.64 -0.28 12.77
CA GLY A 60 -0.50 0.60 12.99
C GLY A 60 -0.99 1.24 11.68
N LEU A 61 -0.07 1.76 10.86
CA LEU A 61 -0.37 2.27 9.52
C LEU A 61 -1.06 1.19 8.68
N ASN A 62 -0.52 -0.03 8.66
CA ASN A 62 -1.06 -1.12 7.84
C ASN A 62 -2.50 -1.48 8.22
N VAL A 63 -2.77 -1.69 9.52
CA VAL A 63 -4.11 -2.06 9.99
C VAL A 63 -5.09 -0.91 9.78
N ALA A 64 -4.74 0.32 10.17
CA ALA A 64 -5.60 1.47 9.95
C ALA A 64 -5.91 1.68 8.47
N PHE A 65 -4.93 1.43 7.58
CA PHE A 65 -5.11 1.57 6.13
C PHE A 65 -6.12 0.56 5.54
N ILE A 66 -6.22 -0.64 6.12
CA ILE A 66 -7.16 -1.69 5.69
C ILE A 66 -8.57 -1.43 6.24
N VAL A 67 -8.68 -0.99 7.50
CA VAL A 67 -9.97 -0.78 8.15
C VAL A 67 -10.76 0.31 7.40
N PRO A 68 -11.99 0.05 6.95
CA PRO A 68 -12.84 1.05 6.30
C PRO A 68 -13.12 2.28 7.18
N GLY A 69 -13.58 3.38 6.57
CA GLY A 69 -14.18 4.53 7.28
C GLY A 69 -15.49 4.17 8.00
N ARG A 70 -16.37 5.16 8.23
CA ARG A 70 -17.66 4.95 8.92
C ARG A 70 -18.65 4.03 8.19
N GLU A 71 -18.46 3.84 6.89
CA GLU A 71 -19.36 3.12 5.98
C GLU A 71 -19.31 1.58 6.09
N ALA A 72 -18.88 1.00 7.22
CA ALA A 72 -18.82 -0.46 7.33
C ALA A 72 -19.04 -0.95 8.76
N SER A 73 -19.96 -1.91 8.94
CA SER A 73 -20.14 -2.63 10.21
C SER A 73 -18.99 -3.58 10.53
N ASP A 74 -18.27 -4.08 9.51
CA ASP A 74 -17.31 -5.18 9.66
C ASP A 74 -15.86 -4.69 9.83
N ARG A 75 -15.68 -3.52 10.43
CA ARG A 75 -14.37 -2.89 10.63
C ARG A 75 -13.44 -3.74 11.48
N TRP A 76 -13.99 -4.39 12.50
CA TRP A 76 -13.26 -5.35 13.34
C TRP A 76 -12.67 -6.49 12.49
N ALA A 77 -13.45 -6.94 11.50
CA ALA A 77 -13.16 -8.11 10.70
C ALA A 77 -12.06 -7.80 9.66
N TRP A 78 -12.15 -6.63 9.01
CA TRP A 78 -11.09 -6.09 8.16
C TRP A 78 -9.80 -5.79 8.94
N GLY A 79 -9.92 -5.26 10.15
CA GLY A 79 -8.79 -5.00 11.02
C GLY A 79 -8.08 -6.27 11.46
N LEU A 80 -8.84 -7.29 11.85
CA LEU A 80 -8.31 -8.61 12.21
C LEU A 80 -7.63 -9.27 11.01
N LEU A 81 -8.22 -9.18 9.82
CA LEU A 81 -7.59 -9.66 8.58
C LEU A 81 -6.25 -8.94 8.32
N GLY A 82 -6.21 -7.62 8.51
CA GLY A 82 -4.98 -6.84 8.39
C GLY A 82 -3.91 -7.24 9.40
N LEU A 83 -4.30 -7.46 10.66
CA LEU A 83 -3.42 -7.94 11.73
C LEU A 83 -2.82 -9.30 11.41
N VAL A 84 -3.67 -10.30 11.19
CA VAL A 84 -3.24 -11.67 10.87
C VAL A 84 -2.42 -11.69 9.59
N GLY A 85 -2.84 -10.95 8.57
CA GLY A 85 -2.11 -10.82 7.32
C GLY A 85 -0.72 -10.20 7.49
N SER A 86 -0.56 -9.23 8.39
CA SER A 86 0.75 -8.62 8.70
C SER A 86 1.67 -9.62 9.40
N VAL A 87 1.15 -10.33 10.41
CA VAL A 87 1.92 -11.33 11.15
C VAL A 87 2.40 -12.44 10.21
N LEU A 88 1.49 -12.99 9.40
CA LEU A 88 1.81 -14.01 8.42
C LEU A 88 2.83 -13.50 7.38
N ALA A 89 2.70 -12.25 6.92
CA ALA A 89 3.66 -11.63 6.01
C ALA A 89 5.07 -11.59 6.61
N ILE A 90 5.21 -11.14 7.86
CA ILE A 90 6.52 -11.03 8.53
C ILE A 90 7.11 -12.40 8.79
N THR A 91 6.32 -13.34 9.29
CA THR A 91 6.79 -14.71 9.55
C THR A 91 7.25 -15.38 8.26
N LEU A 92 6.48 -15.27 7.17
CA LEU A 92 6.88 -15.80 5.87
C LEU A 92 8.13 -15.09 5.33
N SER A 93 8.21 -13.77 5.52
CA SER A 93 9.36 -12.98 5.14
C SER A 93 10.63 -13.45 5.82
N ASP A 94 10.62 -13.62 7.14
CA ASP A 94 11.76 -14.09 7.93
C ASP A 94 12.25 -15.48 7.50
N ILE A 95 11.31 -16.41 7.28
CA ILE A 95 11.62 -17.78 6.80
C ILE A 95 12.29 -17.73 5.42
N THR A 96 11.87 -16.82 4.55
CA THR A 96 12.30 -16.81 3.14
C THR A 96 13.47 -15.88 2.85
N GLN A 97 13.70 -14.86 3.68
CA GLN A 97 14.71 -13.84 3.48
C GLN A 97 16.13 -14.39 3.30
N PRO A 98 16.58 -15.45 4.00
CA PRO A 98 17.93 -16.00 3.83
C PRO A 98 18.22 -16.54 2.41
N SER A 99 17.19 -16.88 1.63
CA SER A 99 17.34 -17.46 0.29
C SER A 99 16.66 -16.59 -0.77
N ILE A 100 17.42 -16.20 -1.79
CA ILE A 100 16.88 -15.45 -2.94
C ILE A 100 15.77 -16.26 -3.62
N ALA A 101 16.00 -17.55 -3.85
CA ALA A 101 15.01 -18.42 -4.48
C ALA A 101 13.72 -18.54 -3.63
N ALA A 102 13.84 -18.72 -2.32
CA ALA A 102 12.69 -18.78 -1.43
C ALA A 102 11.91 -17.46 -1.41
N SER A 103 12.62 -16.32 -1.36
CA SER A 103 12.02 -14.99 -1.40
C SER A 103 11.26 -14.73 -2.70
N VAL A 104 11.81 -15.14 -3.85
CA VAL A 104 11.16 -15.02 -5.17
C VAL A 104 9.90 -15.87 -5.25
N ILE A 105 9.96 -17.14 -4.82
CA ILE A 105 8.81 -18.06 -4.82
C ILE A 105 7.72 -17.56 -3.87
N ALA A 106 8.09 -17.15 -2.65
CA ALA A 106 7.14 -16.62 -1.69
C ALA A 106 6.49 -15.32 -2.19
N THR A 107 7.25 -14.42 -2.84
CA THR A 107 6.70 -13.21 -3.46
C THR A 107 5.65 -13.54 -4.51
N LEU A 108 5.97 -14.49 -5.40
CA LEU A 108 5.05 -14.93 -6.45
C LEU A 108 3.75 -15.45 -5.84
N LEU A 109 3.84 -16.38 -4.90
CA LEU A 109 2.67 -17.03 -4.30
C LEU A 109 1.85 -16.04 -3.44
N TRP A 110 2.54 -15.26 -2.60
CA TRP A 110 1.90 -14.32 -1.68
C TRP A 110 1.15 -13.22 -2.41
N THR A 111 1.81 -12.51 -3.33
CA THR A 111 1.18 -11.39 -4.05
C THR A 111 0.07 -11.87 -4.99
N SER A 112 0.25 -13.04 -5.64
CA SER A 112 -0.81 -13.65 -6.46
C SER A 112 -2.04 -13.96 -5.63
N ALA A 113 -1.86 -14.67 -4.50
CA ALA A 113 -2.96 -15.07 -3.63
C ALA A 113 -3.70 -13.86 -3.04
N TRP A 114 -2.98 -12.90 -2.44
CA TRP A 114 -3.59 -11.73 -1.82
C TRP A 114 -4.22 -10.77 -2.84
N SER A 115 -3.75 -10.75 -4.09
CA SER A 115 -4.38 -9.95 -5.15
C SER A 115 -5.82 -10.38 -5.46
N THR A 116 -6.18 -11.64 -5.14
CA THR A 116 -7.52 -12.18 -5.38
C THR A 116 -8.58 -11.60 -4.45
N LEU A 117 -8.19 -11.07 -3.28
CA LEU A 117 -9.13 -10.44 -2.35
C LEU A 117 -9.90 -9.27 -2.96
N ARG A 118 -9.45 -8.71 -4.09
CA ARG A 118 -10.24 -7.73 -4.85
C ARG A 118 -11.62 -8.21 -5.29
N VAL A 119 -11.90 -9.53 -5.27
CA VAL A 119 -13.24 -10.07 -5.56
C VAL A 119 -14.31 -9.57 -4.59
N VAL A 120 -13.92 -9.15 -3.37
CA VAL A 120 -14.83 -8.52 -2.40
C VAL A 120 -14.76 -6.97 -2.43
N GLY A 121 -14.25 -6.40 -3.53
CA GLY A 121 -14.30 -4.97 -3.81
C GLY A 121 -13.08 -4.16 -3.36
N LYS A 122 -13.28 -2.85 -3.15
CA LYS A 122 -12.23 -1.87 -2.85
C LYS A 122 -11.41 -2.24 -1.60
N HIS A 123 -12.09 -2.63 -0.51
CA HIS A 123 -11.43 -2.97 0.75
C HIS A 123 -10.59 -4.24 0.65
N GLY A 124 -11.05 -5.25 -0.10
CA GLY A 124 -10.25 -6.44 -0.38
C GLY A 124 -9.01 -6.15 -1.22
N ALA A 125 -9.11 -5.24 -2.20
CA ALA A 125 -7.96 -4.79 -2.97
C ALA A 125 -6.95 -4.01 -2.09
N LEU A 126 -7.43 -3.18 -1.15
CA LEU A 126 -6.58 -2.48 -0.19
C LEU A 126 -5.90 -3.45 0.77
N ALA A 127 -6.63 -4.44 1.30
CA ALA A 127 -6.07 -5.50 2.13
C ALA A 127 -4.96 -6.26 1.41
N GLY A 128 -5.20 -6.68 0.16
CA GLY A 128 -4.19 -7.36 -0.65
C GLY A 128 -2.96 -6.52 -0.97
N PHE A 129 -3.14 -5.22 -1.22
CA PHE A 129 -2.01 -4.30 -1.38
C PHE A 129 -1.22 -4.13 -0.08
N ALA A 130 -1.90 -3.90 1.04
CA ALA A 130 -1.32 -3.58 2.33
C ALA A 130 -0.49 -4.77 2.86
N THR A 131 -1.04 -5.97 2.88
CA THR A 131 -0.32 -7.18 3.33
C THR A 131 0.76 -7.62 2.33
N GLY A 132 0.55 -7.38 1.03
CA GLY A 132 1.60 -7.56 0.02
C GLY A 132 2.78 -6.60 0.25
N ALA A 133 2.49 -5.33 0.55
CA ALA A 133 3.51 -4.33 0.83
C ALA A 133 4.30 -4.65 2.11
N VAL A 134 3.62 -5.09 3.19
CA VAL A 134 4.29 -5.55 4.42
C VAL A 134 5.29 -6.66 4.09
N PHE A 135 4.84 -7.72 3.42
CA PHE A 135 5.71 -8.84 3.05
C PHE A 135 6.91 -8.39 2.20
N ILE A 136 6.68 -7.60 1.15
CA ILE A 136 7.74 -7.12 0.25
C ILE A 136 8.76 -6.26 1.01
N ILE A 137 8.30 -5.35 1.86
CA ILE A 137 9.17 -4.46 2.62
C ILE A 137 9.99 -5.27 3.62
N THR A 138 9.35 -6.14 4.41
CA THR A 138 10.08 -6.92 5.43
C THR A 138 11.05 -7.91 4.80
N ASN A 139 10.74 -8.46 3.61
CA ASN A 139 11.62 -9.40 2.92
C ASN A 139 12.83 -8.71 2.27
N GLY A 140 12.73 -7.39 2.03
CA GLY A 140 13.82 -6.55 1.54
C GLY A 140 14.62 -5.83 2.62
N LEU A 141 14.13 -5.75 3.86
CA LEU A 141 14.87 -5.17 4.99
C LEU A 141 15.83 -6.20 5.58
N PRO A 142 16.97 -5.80 6.19
CA PRO A 142 17.86 -6.73 6.90
C PRO A 142 17.12 -7.55 7.96
N ALA A 143 17.56 -8.79 8.20
CA ALA A 143 16.93 -9.70 9.15
C ALA A 143 16.95 -9.08 10.54
N GLN A 144 15.76 -8.96 11.15
CA GLN A 144 15.56 -8.51 12.53
C GLN A 144 15.16 -9.72 13.37
N PRO A 145 15.36 -9.71 14.70
CA PRO A 145 14.84 -10.76 15.57
C PRO A 145 13.32 -10.90 15.39
N LEU A 146 12.89 -12.01 14.77
CA LEU A 146 11.50 -12.23 14.36
C LEU A 146 10.50 -11.94 15.49
N GLY A 147 10.81 -12.39 16.71
CA GLY A 147 9.95 -12.21 17.87
C GLY A 147 9.66 -10.74 18.18
N LEU A 148 10.68 -9.87 18.13
CA LEU A 148 10.53 -8.44 18.41
C LEU A 148 9.79 -7.72 17.27
N ALA A 149 10.10 -8.07 16.02
CA ALA A 149 9.44 -7.45 14.86
C ALA A 149 7.94 -7.80 14.80
N VAL A 150 7.60 -9.08 15.00
CA VAL A 150 6.21 -9.54 15.09
C VAL A 150 5.51 -8.89 16.27
N ALA A 151 6.14 -8.82 17.45
CA ALA A 151 5.54 -8.20 18.62
C ALA A 151 5.24 -6.71 18.39
N ALA A 152 6.22 -5.93 17.91
CA ALA A 152 6.05 -4.51 17.66
C ALA A 152 4.94 -4.23 16.64
N ILE A 153 4.96 -4.88 15.48
CA ILE A 153 3.94 -4.71 14.43
C ILE A 153 2.55 -5.14 14.94
N SER A 154 2.47 -6.23 15.69
CA SER A 154 1.21 -6.71 16.26
C SER A 154 0.64 -5.72 17.27
N VAL A 155 1.46 -5.21 18.19
CA VAL A 155 1.04 -4.21 19.20
C VAL A 155 0.54 -2.94 18.52
N GLY A 156 1.30 -2.41 17.56
CA GLY A 156 0.89 -1.22 16.81
C GLY A 156 -0.38 -1.44 15.98
N GLY A 157 -0.52 -2.60 15.35
CA GLY A 157 -1.72 -2.97 14.61
C GLY A 157 -2.95 -3.12 15.52
N VAL A 158 -2.80 -3.70 16.71
CA VAL A 158 -3.90 -3.86 17.68
C VAL A 158 -4.32 -2.49 18.19
N ALA A 159 -3.37 -1.63 18.54
CA ALA A 159 -3.65 -0.25 18.94
C ALA A 159 -4.38 0.51 17.82
N ALA A 160 -3.93 0.37 16.57
CA ALA A 160 -4.60 0.98 15.42
C ALA A 160 -6.04 0.47 15.22
N LEU A 161 -6.26 -0.84 15.39
CA LEU A 161 -7.61 -1.39 15.34
C LEU A 161 -8.51 -0.78 16.40
N VAL A 162 -8.02 -0.66 17.64
CA VAL A 162 -8.75 -0.01 18.74
C VAL A 162 -9.10 1.43 18.38
N TRP A 163 -8.12 2.24 17.94
CA TRP A 163 -8.37 3.63 17.54
C TRP A 163 -9.39 3.74 16.42
N MET A 164 -9.26 2.89 15.40
CA MET A 164 -10.20 2.87 14.29
C MET A 164 -11.60 2.51 14.78
N LEU A 165 -11.78 1.47 15.61
CA LEU A 165 -13.08 1.08 16.14
C LEU A 165 -13.73 2.20 16.97
N ILE A 166 -12.96 2.88 17.83
CA ILE A 166 -13.44 4.03 18.62
C ILE A 166 -13.92 5.16 17.70
N ALA A 167 -13.12 5.55 16.71
CA ALA A 167 -13.45 6.64 15.78
C ALA A 167 -14.68 6.34 14.89
N GLY A 168 -15.06 5.07 14.74
CA GLY A 168 -16.20 4.66 13.94
C GLY A 168 -17.55 5.02 14.51
N GLY A 169 -17.65 5.20 15.84
CA GLY A 169 -18.88 5.58 16.53
C GLY A 169 -20.16 4.86 16.09
N GLY A 170 -20.30 3.55 16.40
CA GLY A 170 -21.57 2.80 16.43
C GLY A 170 -22.36 2.63 15.11
N PRO A 171 -23.13 1.54 14.93
CA PRO A 171 -23.67 1.17 13.63
C PRO A 171 -24.95 1.94 13.29
N THR A 172 -24.90 2.78 12.26
CA THR A 172 -26.03 2.90 11.33
C THR A 172 -25.49 2.68 9.92
N PRO A 173 -25.56 1.44 9.41
CA PRO A 173 -25.23 1.18 8.01
C PRO A 173 -26.12 2.05 7.13
N LYS A 174 -25.54 2.74 6.16
CA LYS A 174 -26.37 3.39 5.14
C LYS A 174 -27.03 2.29 4.29
N GLN A 175 -28.31 2.46 3.95
CA GLN A 175 -29.03 1.50 3.10
C GLN A 175 -28.24 1.20 1.82
N GLY A 176 -27.93 -0.08 1.58
CA GLY A 176 -27.16 -0.54 0.41
C GLY A 176 -25.68 -0.84 0.65
N GLU A 177 -25.18 -0.68 1.87
CA GLU A 177 -23.80 -1.05 2.23
C GLU A 177 -23.55 -2.56 2.08
N LYS A 178 -22.50 -2.92 1.32
CA LYS A 178 -22.04 -4.30 1.20
C LYS A 178 -21.14 -4.63 2.39
N THR A 179 -21.67 -5.41 3.32
CA THR A 179 -20.89 -6.02 4.41
C THR A 179 -19.89 -7.05 3.87
N TRP A 180 -18.80 -7.26 4.60
CA TRP A 180 -17.86 -8.33 4.29
C TRP A 180 -18.56 -9.68 4.47
N PRO A 181 -18.63 -10.54 3.43
CA PRO A 181 -19.39 -11.78 3.51
C PRO A 181 -18.75 -12.86 4.41
N GLY A 182 -17.61 -12.56 5.03
CA GLY A 182 -16.82 -13.47 5.86
C GLY A 182 -15.69 -14.16 5.09
N ILE A 183 -14.76 -14.77 5.83
CA ILE A 183 -13.55 -15.39 5.25
C ILE A 183 -13.89 -16.59 4.35
N GLY A 184 -14.81 -17.46 4.77
CA GLY A 184 -15.15 -18.68 4.04
C GLY A 184 -15.77 -18.41 2.67
N THR A 185 -16.72 -17.47 2.60
CA THR A 185 -17.35 -17.02 1.36
C THR A 185 -16.38 -16.22 0.48
N THR A 186 -15.48 -15.45 1.08
CA THR A 186 -14.42 -14.74 0.34
C THR A 186 -13.49 -15.72 -0.35
N LEU A 187 -13.05 -16.77 0.36
CA LEU A 187 -12.17 -17.81 -0.20
C LEU A 187 -12.88 -18.63 -1.28
N SER A 188 -14.14 -19.03 -1.06
CA SER A 188 -14.90 -19.78 -2.07
C SER A 188 -15.19 -18.92 -3.32
N THR A 189 -15.47 -17.63 -3.14
CA THR A 189 -15.65 -16.67 -4.24
C THR A 189 -14.33 -16.43 -4.98
N ALA A 190 -13.21 -16.28 -4.27
CA ALA A 190 -11.90 -16.12 -4.88
C ALA A 190 -11.53 -17.35 -5.72
N TRP A 191 -11.71 -18.56 -5.16
CA TRP A 191 -11.44 -19.82 -5.86
C TRP A 191 -12.32 -20.00 -7.11
N SER A 192 -13.63 -19.84 -6.97
CA SER A 192 -14.55 -19.94 -8.09
C SER A 192 -14.28 -18.90 -9.18
N ARG A 193 -14.02 -17.64 -8.80
CA ARG A 193 -13.67 -16.60 -9.78
C ARG A 193 -12.31 -16.81 -10.42
N LEU A 194 -11.32 -17.36 -9.74
CA LEU A 194 -10.05 -17.74 -10.36
C LEU A 194 -10.22 -18.82 -11.42
N ALA A 195 -11.11 -19.79 -11.18
CA ALA A 195 -11.40 -20.84 -12.15
C ALA A 195 -12.12 -20.29 -13.38
N ILE A 196 -13.10 -19.40 -13.17
CA ILE A 196 -14.05 -18.95 -14.20
C ILE A 196 -13.58 -17.68 -14.93
N SER A 197 -12.92 -16.73 -14.26
CA SER A 197 -12.54 -15.42 -14.82
C SER A 197 -11.09 -15.42 -15.32
N PRO A 198 -10.86 -15.39 -16.66
CA PRO A 198 -9.51 -15.27 -17.21
C PRO A 198 -8.82 -13.99 -16.72
N VAL A 199 -9.53 -12.86 -16.70
CA VAL A 199 -9.01 -11.55 -16.27
C VAL A 199 -8.42 -11.61 -14.85
N LEU A 200 -9.12 -12.22 -13.89
CA LEU A 200 -8.63 -12.33 -12.52
C LEU A 200 -7.38 -13.22 -12.43
N ARG A 201 -7.39 -14.35 -13.14
CA ARG A 201 -6.28 -15.31 -13.18
C ARG A 201 -5.04 -14.71 -13.85
N HIS A 202 -5.21 -14.04 -14.99
CA HIS A 202 -4.15 -13.33 -15.69
C HIS A 202 -3.56 -12.23 -14.81
N HIS A 203 -4.42 -11.46 -14.13
CA HIS A 203 -3.96 -10.43 -13.20
C HIS A 203 -3.16 -11.00 -12.03
N ALA A 204 -3.66 -12.07 -11.39
CA ALA A 204 -2.98 -12.73 -10.27
C ALA A 204 -1.60 -13.28 -10.70
N LEU A 205 -1.52 -13.92 -11.86
CA LEU A 205 -0.24 -14.39 -12.41
C LEU A 205 0.69 -13.24 -12.78
N ARG A 206 0.18 -12.20 -13.45
CA ARG A 206 0.96 -11.03 -13.87
C ARG A 206 1.57 -10.31 -12.67
N ILE A 207 0.78 -10.03 -11.64
CA ILE A 207 1.27 -9.32 -10.45
C ILE A 207 2.29 -10.18 -9.70
N GLY A 208 2.06 -11.49 -9.58
CA GLY A 208 3.00 -12.44 -8.99
C GLY A 208 4.32 -12.52 -9.73
N LEU A 209 4.28 -12.75 -11.04
CA LEU A 209 5.47 -12.87 -11.89
C LEU A 209 6.27 -11.56 -11.93
N THR A 210 5.59 -10.41 -12.08
CA THR A 210 6.28 -9.11 -12.17
C THR A 210 6.95 -8.75 -10.83
N THR A 211 6.28 -8.97 -9.71
CA THR A 211 6.87 -8.69 -8.38
C THR A 211 7.98 -9.68 -8.03
N ALA A 212 7.83 -10.97 -8.36
CA ALA A 212 8.88 -11.97 -8.15
C ALA A 212 10.13 -11.70 -9.00
N ALA A 213 9.95 -11.31 -10.26
CA ALA A 213 11.04 -10.89 -11.14
C ALA A 213 11.76 -9.63 -10.60
N SER A 214 11.00 -8.66 -10.07
CA SER A 214 11.57 -7.48 -9.40
C SER A 214 12.40 -7.89 -8.18
N VAL A 215 11.91 -8.81 -7.34
CA VAL A 215 12.65 -9.35 -6.19
C VAL A 215 13.92 -10.05 -6.62
N LEU A 216 13.85 -10.90 -7.64
CA LEU A 216 15.03 -11.57 -8.19
C LEU A 216 16.06 -10.54 -8.66
N ALA A 217 15.64 -9.54 -9.44
CA ALA A 217 16.53 -8.53 -9.99
C ALA A 217 17.22 -7.71 -8.91
N TYR A 218 16.46 -7.13 -7.96
CA TYR A 218 17.07 -6.25 -6.96
C TYR A 218 17.94 -7.02 -5.96
N ARG A 219 17.63 -8.29 -5.68
CA ARG A 219 18.45 -9.14 -4.79
C ARG A 219 19.74 -9.61 -5.47
N LEU A 220 19.71 -9.91 -6.77
CA LEU A 220 20.92 -10.29 -7.52
C LEU A 220 21.87 -9.11 -7.76
N LEU A 221 21.30 -7.91 -7.95
CA LEU A 221 22.05 -6.68 -8.16
C LEU A 221 22.41 -5.96 -6.85
N ASP A 222 22.02 -6.53 -5.69
CA ASP A 222 22.20 -5.96 -4.36
C ASP A 222 21.79 -4.48 -4.25
N LEU A 223 20.62 -4.15 -4.81
CA LEU A 223 20.16 -2.77 -4.85
C LEU A 223 19.68 -2.32 -3.45
N PRO A 224 20.26 -1.27 -2.86
CA PRO A 224 19.79 -0.75 -1.58
C PRO A 224 18.35 -0.29 -1.73
N PHE A 225 17.45 -0.61 -0.80
CA PHE A 225 16.01 -0.30 -0.87
C PHE A 225 15.27 -0.82 -2.12
N GLY A 226 15.81 -1.83 -2.82
CA GLY A 226 15.23 -2.38 -4.05
C GLY A 226 13.77 -2.84 -3.93
N TYR A 227 13.32 -3.18 -2.72
CA TYR A 227 11.93 -3.51 -2.42
C TYR A 227 10.93 -2.40 -2.80
N TRP A 228 11.35 -1.12 -2.89
CA TRP A 228 10.49 -0.04 -3.38
C TRP A 228 10.09 -0.15 -4.85
N ILE A 229 10.91 -0.80 -5.68
CA ILE A 229 10.55 -1.14 -7.06
C ILE A 229 9.32 -2.07 -7.01
N THR A 230 9.41 -3.13 -6.21
CA THR A 230 8.37 -4.16 -6.06
C THR A 230 7.07 -3.60 -5.45
N VAL A 231 7.17 -2.75 -4.41
CA VAL A 231 5.98 -2.07 -3.82
C VAL A 231 5.30 -1.17 -4.86
N THR A 232 6.07 -0.50 -5.72
CA THR A 232 5.51 0.36 -6.76
C THR A 232 4.77 -0.45 -7.83
N ILE A 233 5.36 -1.58 -8.26
CA ILE A 233 4.71 -2.54 -9.16
C ILE A 233 3.37 -3.01 -8.57
N LEU A 234 3.38 -3.43 -7.30
CA LEU A 234 2.18 -3.88 -6.58
C LEU A 234 1.09 -2.79 -6.51
N ALA A 235 1.49 -1.53 -6.33
CA ALA A 235 0.56 -0.41 -6.17
C ALA A 235 -0.20 -0.06 -7.46
N ILE A 236 0.48 -0.15 -8.61
CA ILE A 236 -0.04 0.36 -9.89
C ILE A 236 -0.73 -0.70 -10.73
N LEU A 237 -0.23 -1.95 -10.73
CA LEU A 237 -0.80 -3.01 -11.56
C LEU A 237 -2.25 -3.29 -11.18
N GLN A 238 -3.17 -2.96 -12.09
CA GLN A 238 -4.58 -3.32 -12.02
C GLN A 238 -4.90 -4.42 -13.02
N PRO A 239 -6.04 -5.13 -12.83
CA PRO A 239 -6.52 -6.07 -13.83
C PRO A 239 -6.72 -5.39 -15.19
N ASP A 240 -7.31 -4.18 -15.17
CA ASP A 240 -7.55 -3.35 -16.34
C ASP A 240 -6.31 -2.49 -16.72
N PRO A 241 -5.89 -2.48 -18.00
CA PRO A 241 -4.75 -1.68 -18.46
C PRO A 241 -4.95 -0.18 -18.36
N HIS A 242 -6.16 0.35 -18.64
CA HIS A 242 -6.45 1.78 -18.55
C HIS A 242 -6.36 2.24 -17.10
N ALA A 243 -6.95 1.49 -16.17
CA ALA A 243 -6.84 1.72 -14.73
C ALA A 243 -5.38 1.66 -14.25
N SER A 244 -4.56 0.76 -14.82
CA SER A 244 -3.13 0.71 -14.53
C SER A 244 -2.43 1.99 -14.99
N ARG A 245 -2.76 2.51 -16.17
CA ARG A 245 -2.24 3.77 -16.71
C ARG A 245 -2.61 4.98 -15.84
N ILE A 246 -3.88 5.09 -15.45
CA ILE A 246 -4.36 6.15 -14.54
C ILE A 246 -3.62 6.07 -13.22
N ARG A 247 -3.50 4.87 -12.61
CA ARG A 247 -2.75 4.69 -11.37
C ARG A 247 -1.27 4.99 -11.52
N SER A 248 -0.64 4.69 -12.66
CA SER A 248 0.75 5.06 -12.92
C SER A 248 0.93 6.58 -12.89
N ILE A 249 0.06 7.34 -13.56
CA ILE A 249 0.14 8.82 -13.56
C ILE A 249 -0.09 9.38 -12.15
N GLN A 250 -1.13 8.90 -11.46
CA GLN A 250 -1.43 9.29 -10.07
C GLN A 250 -0.27 8.95 -9.14
N ARG A 251 0.35 7.76 -9.32
CA ARG A 251 1.49 7.30 -8.54
C ARG A 251 2.71 8.18 -8.80
N SER A 252 3.06 8.45 -10.06
CA SER A 252 4.20 9.29 -10.43
C SER A 252 4.09 10.69 -9.84
N THR A 253 2.98 11.37 -10.12
CA THR A 253 2.76 12.77 -9.72
C THR A 253 2.62 12.89 -8.20
N GLY A 254 1.84 12.02 -7.57
CA GLY A 254 1.68 12.02 -6.11
C GLY A 254 2.99 11.69 -5.39
N THR A 255 3.73 10.68 -5.85
CA THR A 255 5.01 10.31 -5.23
C THR A 255 6.05 11.41 -5.40
N LEU A 256 6.11 12.09 -6.55
CA LEU A 256 7.04 13.21 -6.76
C LEU A 256 6.77 14.36 -5.79
N ILE A 257 5.50 14.76 -5.63
CA ILE A 257 5.11 15.81 -4.68
C ILE A 257 5.42 15.37 -3.25
N GLY A 258 5.09 14.12 -2.90
CA GLY A 258 5.35 13.56 -1.58
C GLY A 258 6.85 13.44 -1.24
N ILE A 259 7.67 12.99 -2.19
CA ILE A 259 9.14 12.95 -2.06
C ILE A 259 9.68 14.35 -1.86
N THR A 260 9.22 15.31 -2.66
CA THR A 260 9.67 16.72 -2.57
C THR A 260 9.34 17.29 -1.19
N ALA A 261 8.12 17.07 -0.70
CA ALA A 261 7.72 17.49 0.64
C ALA A 261 8.59 16.86 1.74
N ALA A 262 8.83 15.55 1.67
CA ALA A 262 9.69 14.85 2.62
C ALA A 262 11.15 15.35 2.56
N ALA A 263 11.69 15.54 1.36
CA ALA A 263 13.05 16.03 1.14
C ALA A 263 13.24 17.44 1.67
N ILE A 264 12.26 18.34 1.50
CA ILE A 264 12.28 19.69 2.10
C ILE A 264 12.35 19.58 3.62
N VAL A 265 11.50 18.76 4.24
CA VAL A 265 11.48 18.61 5.71
C VAL A 265 12.82 18.05 6.22
N VAL A 266 13.33 16.98 5.61
CA VAL A 266 14.62 16.36 6.01
C VAL A 266 15.81 17.28 5.72
N TYR A 267 15.73 18.15 4.72
CA TYR A 267 16.75 19.17 4.48
C TYR A 267 16.75 20.27 5.56
N LEU A 268 15.57 20.64 6.05
CA LEU A 268 15.41 21.70 7.05
C LEU A 268 15.72 21.24 8.49
N THR A 269 15.55 19.96 8.80
CA THR A 269 15.81 19.42 10.14
C THR A 269 16.21 17.95 10.12
N ASP A 270 17.13 17.62 11.01
CA ASP A 270 17.51 16.24 11.34
C ASP A 270 16.91 15.76 12.67
N ASP A 271 16.07 16.58 13.34
CA ASP A 271 15.50 16.23 14.65
C ASP A 271 14.48 15.09 14.52
N PRO A 272 14.73 13.91 15.12
CA PRO A 272 13.82 12.76 15.07
C PRO A 272 12.39 13.06 15.50
N TRP A 273 12.21 13.94 16.49
CA TRP A 273 10.89 14.31 17.00
C TRP A 273 10.13 15.15 15.99
N VAL A 274 10.81 16.11 15.34
CA VAL A 274 10.17 16.94 14.31
C VAL A 274 9.79 16.08 13.10
N LEU A 275 10.64 15.13 12.71
CA LEU A 275 10.34 14.17 11.63
C LEU A 275 9.13 13.29 11.99
N ALA A 276 9.08 12.74 13.21
CA ALA A 276 7.98 11.90 13.68
C ALA A 276 6.65 12.66 13.80
N ILE A 277 6.67 13.90 14.30
CA ILE A 277 5.49 14.76 14.37
C ILE A 277 5.00 15.10 12.96
N THR A 278 5.91 15.45 12.05
CA THR A 278 5.54 15.75 10.66
C THR A 278 4.99 14.51 9.95
N ALA A 279 5.57 13.33 10.19
CA ALA A 279 5.02 12.06 9.71
C ALA A 279 3.59 11.84 10.21
N SER A 280 3.32 12.18 11.47
CA SER A 280 1.98 12.09 12.08
C SER A 280 0.98 13.04 11.40
N LEU A 281 1.38 14.29 11.12
CA LEU A 281 0.53 15.26 10.42
C LEU A 281 0.20 14.82 8.99
N THR A 282 1.20 14.30 8.25
CA THR A 282 0.96 13.74 6.92
C THR A 282 0.07 12.50 6.97
N ALA A 283 0.18 11.67 8.02
CA ALA A 283 -0.71 10.52 8.24
C ALA A 283 -2.16 10.98 8.48
N MET A 284 -2.37 12.05 9.27
CA MET A 284 -3.70 12.63 9.45
C MET A 284 -4.32 13.04 8.11
N GLY A 285 -3.55 13.74 7.26
CA GLY A 285 -3.98 14.09 5.91
C GLY A 285 -4.26 12.86 5.04
N LEU A 286 -3.41 11.84 5.10
CA LEU A 286 -3.61 10.57 4.40
C LEU A 286 -4.96 9.96 4.75
N PHE A 287 -5.27 9.81 6.04
CA PHE A 287 -6.53 9.19 6.46
C PHE A 287 -7.75 10.08 6.21
N ALA A 288 -7.57 11.41 6.20
CA ALA A 288 -8.61 12.37 5.79
C ALA A 288 -8.97 12.29 4.29
N THR A 289 -8.03 11.89 3.42
CA THR A 289 -8.19 11.98 1.96
C THR A 289 -8.12 10.65 1.21
N ARG A 290 -7.72 9.54 1.86
CA ARG A 290 -7.51 8.23 1.23
C ARG A 290 -8.73 7.68 0.48
N GLU A 291 -9.94 8.08 0.88
CA GLU A 291 -11.17 7.61 0.23
C GLU A 291 -11.59 8.50 -0.95
N ARG A 292 -11.06 9.73 -1.04
CA ARG A 292 -11.44 10.73 -2.04
C ARG A 292 -10.69 10.59 -3.37
N SER A 293 -9.39 10.28 -3.33
CA SER A 293 -8.60 10.08 -4.54
C SER A 293 -7.35 9.25 -4.26
N TYR A 294 -7.02 8.36 -5.19
CA TYR A 294 -5.77 7.62 -5.13
C TYR A 294 -4.54 8.55 -5.27
N HIS A 295 -4.67 9.67 -5.99
CA HIS A 295 -3.60 10.66 -6.09
C HIS A 295 -3.24 11.27 -4.73
N TRP A 296 -4.24 11.77 -3.99
CA TRP A 296 -4.06 12.31 -2.63
C TRP A 296 -3.51 11.26 -1.66
N LEU A 297 -3.99 10.03 -1.76
CA LEU A 297 -3.49 8.90 -0.98
C LEU A 297 -1.98 8.71 -1.19
N VAL A 298 -1.52 8.63 -2.44
CA VAL A 298 -0.09 8.43 -2.74
C VAL A 298 0.75 9.65 -2.32
N MET A 299 0.21 10.85 -2.55
CA MET A 299 0.88 12.10 -2.19
C MET A 299 1.20 12.15 -0.70
N LEU A 300 0.33 11.62 0.16
CA LEU A 300 0.47 11.71 1.61
C LEU A 300 1.12 10.47 2.24
N ILE A 301 0.85 9.26 1.73
CA ILE A 301 1.50 8.04 2.26
C ILE A 301 3.02 8.05 2.05
N THR A 302 3.48 8.68 0.97
CA THR A 302 4.91 8.74 0.62
C THR A 302 5.71 9.51 1.67
N PRO A 303 5.40 10.79 1.99
CA PRO A 303 6.09 11.52 3.04
C PRO A 303 5.82 10.91 4.42
N THR A 304 4.63 10.36 4.71
CA THR A 304 4.40 9.65 5.98
C THR A 304 5.43 8.56 6.19
N VAL A 305 5.59 7.63 5.24
CA VAL A 305 6.53 6.52 5.39
C VAL A 305 7.99 6.98 5.37
N LEU A 306 8.35 7.91 4.48
CA LEU A 306 9.74 8.41 4.41
C LEU A 306 10.16 9.12 5.69
N LEU A 307 9.29 9.95 6.28
CA LEU A 307 9.57 10.66 7.51
C LEU A 307 9.60 9.71 8.72
N MET A 308 8.72 8.69 8.76
CA MET A 308 8.80 7.62 9.77
C MET A 308 10.15 6.90 9.75
N ILE A 309 10.65 6.55 8.56
CA ILE A 309 11.95 5.87 8.46
C ILE A 309 13.10 6.84 8.79
N SER A 310 13.01 8.09 8.35
CA SER A 310 14.04 9.11 8.58
C SER A 310 14.14 9.54 10.04
N SER A 311 13.06 9.43 10.83
CA SER A 311 13.13 9.65 12.28
C SER A 311 13.92 8.58 13.03
N THR A 312 14.30 7.47 12.39
CA THR A 312 14.98 6.34 13.04
C THR A 312 16.34 6.00 12.44
N PHE A 313 16.43 5.82 11.12
CA PHE A 313 17.59 5.16 10.50
C PHE A 313 18.44 6.04 9.60
N TYR A 314 17.81 6.91 8.80
CA TYR A 314 18.50 7.62 7.73
C TYR A 314 18.38 9.12 7.92
N ARG A 315 19.52 9.80 7.72
CA ARG A 315 19.62 11.26 7.75
C ARG A 315 19.92 11.78 6.36
N GLY A 316 19.41 12.96 6.06
CA GLY A 316 19.61 13.60 4.75
C GLY A 316 18.77 13.02 3.61
N VAL A 317 19.03 13.52 2.40
CA VAL A 317 18.16 13.35 1.22
C VAL A 317 18.39 12.03 0.46
N GLU A 318 19.37 11.22 0.84
CA GLU A 318 19.72 9.99 0.10
C GLU A 318 18.52 9.02 -0.02
N ILE A 319 17.80 8.81 1.08
CA ILE A 319 16.60 7.96 1.13
C ILE A 319 15.54 8.43 0.12
N THR A 320 15.39 9.74 -0.05
CA THR A 320 14.43 10.34 -0.97
C THR A 320 14.86 10.18 -2.43
N GLY A 321 16.17 10.21 -2.70
CA GLY A 321 16.75 9.93 -4.02
C GLY A 321 16.51 8.50 -4.49
N TYR A 322 16.81 7.51 -3.65
CA TYR A 322 16.49 6.11 -3.93
C TYR A 322 14.99 5.90 -4.15
N ARG A 323 14.15 6.57 -3.36
CA ARG A 323 12.69 6.46 -3.51
C ARG A 323 12.22 6.98 -4.86
N LEU A 324 12.77 8.09 -5.34
CA LEU A 324 12.46 8.63 -6.66
C LEU A 324 12.88 7.64 -7.76
N LEU A 325 14.13 7.19 -7.74
CA LEU A 325 14.70 6.30 -8.74
C LEU A 325 13.90 4.99 -8.85
N TYR A 326 13.65 4.32 -7.72
CA TYR A 326 12.94 3.03 -7.71
C TYR A 326 11.45 3.16 -8.02
N THR A 327 10.85 4.33 -7.78
CA THR A 327 9.48 4.58 -8.24
C THR A 327 9.42 4.63 -9.75
N VAL A 328 10.37 5.34 -10.41
CA VAL A 328 10.45 5.39 -11.87
C VAL A 328 10.68 3.99 -12.46
N ILE A 329 11.65 3.25 -11.93
CA ILE A 329 11.94 1.88 -12.40
C ILE A 329 10.72 0.97 -12.21
N GLY A 330 10.07 1.01 -11.04
CA GLY A 330 8.88 0.22 -10.76
C GLY A 330 7.72 0.53 -11.71
N ILE A 331 7.50 1.82 -12.05
CA ILE A 331 6.48 2.21 -13.03
C ILE A 331 6.80 1.67 -14.41
N LEU A 332 8.05 1.78 -14.86
CA LEU A 332 8.47 1.28 -16.17
C LEU A 332 8.28 -0.23 -16.27
N ILE A 333 8.69 -0.99 -15.24
CA ILE A 333 8.53 -2.45 -15.19
C ILE A 333 7.06 -2.85 -15.23
N ALA A 334 6.21 -2.23 -14.42
CA ALA A 334 4.79 -2.61 -14.38
C ALA A 334 4.04 -2.20 -15.65
N LEU A 335 4.36 -1.06 -16.28
CA LEU A 335 3.80 -0.73 -17.59
C LEU A 335 4.30 -1.72 -18.65
N ALA A 336 5.59 -2.04 -18.69
CA ALA A 336 6.13 -3.04 -19.61
C ALA A 336 5.48 -4.42 -19.43
N SER A 337 5.20 -4.83 -18.20
CA SER A 337 4.57 -6.13 -17.93
C SER A 337 3.12 -6.21 -18.39
N THR A 338 2.40 -5.09 -18.46
CA THR A 338 1.07 -5.06 -19.07
C THR A 338 1.07 -5.38 -20.56
N TRP A 339 2.15 -5.03 -21.29
CA TRP A 339 2.29 -5.33 -22.71
C TRP A 339 2.91 -6.70 -22.98
N LEU A 340 3.93 -7.08 -22.20
CA LEU A 340 4.75 -8.27 -22.47
C LEU A 340 4.06 -9.58 -22.08
N LEU A 341 3.33 -9.60 -20.95
CA LEU A 341 2.77 -10.84 -20.43
C LEU A 341 1.39 -11.15 -21.01
N TRP A 342 0.62 -10.14 -21.41
CA TRP A 342 -0.68 -10.30 -22.05
C TRP A 342 -0.84 -9.27 -23.17
N GLY A 343 -0.76 -9.73 -24.41
CA GLY A 343 -0.85 -8.88 -25.59
C GLY A 343 -2.25 -8.31 -25.85
N GLY A 344 -2.27 -7.17 -26.54
CA GLY A 344 -3.35 -6.39 -27.20
C GLY A 344 -4.84 -6.80 -27.17
N ASP A 345 -5.19 -8.07 -27.08
CA ASP A 345 -6.54 -8.57 -27.38
C ASP A 345 -7.53 -8.45 -26.21
N GLU A 346 -7.04 -8.32 -24.97
CA GLU A 346 -7.86 -7.88 -23.82
C GLU A 346 -7.98 -6.34 -23.75
N ILE A 347 -7.10 -5.59 -24.45
CA ILE A 347 -7.02 -4.12 -24.40
C ILE A 347 -8.10 -3.46 -25.30
N SER A 348 -8.65 -4.22 -26.25
CA SER A 348 -9.57 -3.71 -27.29
C SER A 348 -11.06 -3.93 -26.98
N LYS A 349 -11.43 -4.66 -25.93
CA LYS A 349 -12.83 -4.91 -25.60
C LYS A 349 -13.31 -3.89 -24.55
N PRO A 350 -14.24 -2.98 -24.89
CA PRO A 350 -14.85 -2.13 -23.90
C PRO A 350 -15.51 -2.98 -22.80
N PRO A 351 -15.63 -2.46 -21.57
CA PRO A 351 -16.27 -3.20 -20.49
C PRO A 351 -17.68 -3.63 -20.92
N PRO A 352 -18.12 -4.85 -20.58
CA PRO A 352 -19.52 -5.20 -20.74
C PRO A 352 -20.36 -4.25 -19.90
N HIS A 353 -21.34 -3.62 -20.54
CA HIS A 353 -22.29 -2.68 -19.95
C HIS A 353 -23.02 -3.24 -18.73
#